data_AF-A0A7C2YUM6-F1
#
_entry.id   AF-A0A7C2YUM6-F1
#
_cell.length_a   1.000
_cell.length_b   1.000
_cell.length_c   1.000
_cell.angle_alpha   90.00
_cell.angle_beta   90.00
_cell.angle_gamma   90.00
#
_symmetry.space_group_name_H-M   'P 1'
#
loop_
_entity.id
_entity.type
_entity.pdbx_description
1 polymer ?
#
loop_
_entity_poly.entity_id
_entity_poly.type
_entity_poly.pdbx_seq_one_letter_code
_entity_poly.pdbx_strand_id
1 'polypeptide(L)'
;MCIRDRSHAPRWGGRPGPLRFAATLLFVVALPVLTVTTGIRVLFSLPQVYDYSIEHFDAASLTGIPESELKRANRELVRYFADDRRLLQLEVTDATGQQVPLFTPVETAHLADVKALLRWVNAVQVASLAYVLAYVVLVYVWAREGSVRDLAGAVVWSAVATYALLGAAGAMALAGFDAFWERLHQALFRNDLWRLDPARHHLIQMFPEEFWFQMVALVVGGTLALMTVLAGLSLAYLWLARPRRDWMEAPLPQEAPTPPQVPAGGPVREGLEGSPSSGGSS
;
A
#
# COMPACT_ATOMS: atom_id res chain seq x y z
N MET A 1 -9.81 -37.01 -46.15
CA MET A 1 -9.16 -35.68 -46.13
C MET A 1 -9.24 -35.17 -44.70
N CYS A 2 -8.13 -35.28 -43.96
CA CYS A 2 -8.06 -35.06 -42.52
C CYS A 2 -7.63 -33.61 -42.26
N ILE A 3 -8.54 -32.73 -41.84
CA ILE A 3 -8.19 -31.39 -41.36
C ILE A 3 -8.06 -31.49 -39.85
N ARG A 4 -6.82 -31.66 -39.39
CA ARG A 4 -6.46 -31.63 -37.98
C ARG A 4 -6.40 -30.17 -37.57
N ASP A 5 -7.49 -29.67 -37.01
CA ASP A 5 -7.54 -28.39 -36.32
C ASP A 5 -6.53 -28.41 -35.17
N ARG A 6 -5.46 -27.62 -35.31
CA ARG A 6 -4.52 -27.37 -34.22
C ARG A 6 -5.13 -26.29 -33.35
N SER A 7 -6.00 -26.71 -32.44
CA SER A 7 -6.41 -25.89 -31.32
C SER A 7 -5.17 -25.41 -30.56
N HIS A 8 -4.90 -24.11 -30.65
CA HIS A 8 -3.90 -23.45 -29.83
C HIS A 8 -4.34 -23.55 -28.37
N ALA A 9 -3.84 -24.57 -27.67
CA ALA A 9 -3.97 -24.64 -26.23
C ALA A 9 -3.33 -23.38 -25.63
N PRO A 10 -4.06 -22.57 -24.83
CA PRO A 10 -3.47 -21.44 -24.13
C PRO A 10 -2.38 -21.96 -23.20
N ARG A 11 -1.14 -21.48 -23.38
CA ARG A 11 -0.01 -21.80 -22.51
C ARG A 11 -0.22 -21.12 -21.15
N TRP A 12 -1.08 -21.70 -20.32
CA TRP A 12 -1.19 -21.35 -18.91
C TRP A 12 0.07 -21.85 -18.19
N GLY A 13 0.91 -20.92 -17.71
CA GLY A 13 2.06 -21.27 -16.86
C GLY A 13 3.42 -20.65 -17.22
N GLY A 14 3.50 -19.73 -18.18
CA GLY A 14 4.75 -18.98 -18.42
C GLY A 14 4.98 -17.90 -17.36
N ARG A 15 6.19 -17.82 -16.78
CA ARG A 15 6.61 -16.67 -15.96
C ARG A 15 6.41 -15.39 -16.80
N PRO A 16 5.90 -14.29 -16.24
CA PRO A 16 5.77 -13.04 -16.98
C PRO A 16 7.13 -12.66 -17.56
N GLY A 17 7.14 -12.11 -18.78
CA GLY A 17 8.36 -11.58 -19.38
C GLY A 17 9.01 -10.52 -18.47
N PRO A 18 10.32 -10.28 -18.59
CA PRO A 18 11.07 -9.42 -17.67
C PRO A 18 10.48 -8.01 -17.55
N LEU A 19 9.97 -7.46 -18.66
CA LEU A 19 9.31 -6.15 -18.69
C LEU A 19 8.02 -6.13 -17.85
N ARG A 20 7.18 -7.16 -17.97
CA ARG A 20 5.93 -7.28 -17.20
C ARG A 20 6.22 -7.45 -15.72
N PHE A 21 7.23 -8.25 -15.37
CA PHE A 21 7.66 -8.39 -13.98
C PHE A 21 8.11 -7.06 -13.38
N ALA A 22 8.97 -6.32 -14.09
CA ALA A 22 9.42 -5.00 -13.65
C ALA A 22 8.25 -4.00 -13.50
N ALA A 23 7.30 -4.00 -14.43
CA ALA A 23 6.09 -3.17 -14.33
C ALA A 23 5.23 -3.55 -13.12
N THR A 24 5.04 -4.85 -12.86
CA THR A 24 4.30 -5.29 -11.66
C THR A 24 5.02 -4.90 -10.37
N LEU A 25 6.35 -5.01 -10.30
CA LEU A 25 7.12 -4.54 -9.13
C LEU A 25 6.96 -3.04 -8.91
N LEU A 26 7.03 -2.25 -9.99
CA LEU A 26 6.83 -0.81 -9.90
C LEU A 26 5.40 -0.48 -9.46
N PHE A 27 4.38 -1.21 -9.92
CA PHE A 27 3.01 -1.09 -9.40
C PHE A 27 2.94 -1.41 -7.90
N VAL A 28 3.63 -2.47 -7.47
CA VAL A 28 3.68 -2.86 -6.06
C VAL A 28 4.17 -1.73 -5.16
N VAL A 29 5.14 -0.93 -5.64
CA VAL A 29 5.70 0.24 -4.95
C VAL A 29 4.87 1.51 -5.15
N ALA A 30 4.35 1.74 -6.36
CA ALA A 30 3.63 2.96 -6.71
C ALA A 30 2.31 3.10 -5.96
N LEU A 31 1.60 1.99 -5.69
CA LEU A 31 0.34 2.04 -4.95
C LEU A 31 0.51 2.53 -3.49
N PRO A 32 1.46 2.02 -2.68
CA PRO A 32 1.79 2.57 -1.37
C PRO A 32 2.14 4.06 -1.43
N VAL A 33 3.01 4.45 -2.37
CA VAL A 33 3.43 5.85 -2.55
C VAL A 33 2.22 6.74 -2.86
N LEU A 34 1.35 6.31 -3.78
CA LEU A 34 0.12 7.00 -4.11
C LEU A 34 -0.77 7.22 -2.89
N THR A 35 -0.99 6.18 -2.07
CA THR A 35 -1.88 6.28 -0.91
C THR A 35 -1.33 7.18 0.18
N VAL A 36 -0.03 7.06 0.52
CA VAL A 36 0.61 7.90 1.54
C VAL A 36 0.61 9.37 1.11
N THR A 37 1.08 9.64 -0.11
CA THR A 37 1.17 11.01 -0.62
C THR A 37 -0.21 11.65 -0.81
N THR A 38 -1.24 10.86 -1.11
CA THR A 38 -2.64 11.35 -1.12
C THR A 38 -3.10 11.74 0.28
N GLY A 39 -2.80 10.93 1.31
CA GLY A 39 -3.12 11.27 2.71
C GLY A 39 -2.45 12.58 3.15
N ILE A 40 -1.16 12.75 2.85
CA ILE A 40 -0.42 14.00 3.11
C ILE A 40 -1.08 15.18 2.40
N ARG A 41 -1.37 15.04 1.09
CA ARG A 41 -1.99 16.11 0.30
C ARG A 41 -3.33 16.55 0.87
N VAL A 42 -4.19 15.60 1.25
CA VAL A 42 -5.49 15.88 1.88
C VAL A 42 -5.28 16.65 3.18
N LEU A 43 -4.42 16.16 4.07
CA LEU A 43 -4.17 16.75 5.38
C LEU A 43 -3.69 18.21 5.28
N PHE A 44 -2.73 18.48 4.41
CA PHE A 44 -2.19 19.84 4.22
C PHE A 44 -3.15 20.80 3.52
N SER A 45 -4.18 20.29 2.84
CA SER A 45 -5.12 21.09 2.06
C SER A 45 -6.42 21.44 2.81
N LEU A 46 -6.62 20.91 4.02
CA LEU A 46 -7.83 21.12 4.83
C LEU A 46 -7.56 22.13 5.95
N PRO A 47 -8.13 23.35 5.91
CA PRO A 47 -8.00 24.32 7.00
C PRO A 47 -8.42 23.79 8.36
N GLN A 48 -9.38 22.86 8.40
CA GLN A 48 -9.89 22.24 9.62
C GLN A 48 -8.80 21.49 10.40
N VAL A 49 -7.79 20.94 9.71
CA VAL A 49 -6.65 20.28 10.35
C VAL A 49 -5.81 21.29 11.13
N TYR A 50 -5.62 22.49 10.57
CA TYR A 50 -4.86 23.54 11.23
C TYR A 50 -5.66 24.17 12.36
N ASP A 51 -6.98 24.37 12.17
CA ASP A 51 -7.87 24.91 13.20
C ASP A 51 -7.99 23.96 14.40
N TYR A 52 -7.99 22.64 14.18
CA TYR A 52 -7.89 21.64 15.24
C TYR A 52 -6.68 21.89 16.15
N SER A 53 -5.53 22.25 15.57
CA SER A 53 -4.33 22.53 16.35
C SER A 53 -4.53 23.73 17.28
N ILE A 54 -5.17 24.79 16.79
CA ILE A 54 -5.42 26.00 17.58
C ILE A 54 -6.37 25.73 18.74
N GLU A 55 -7.42 24.95 18.50
CA GLU A 55 -8.42 24.61 19.51
C GLU A 55 -7.90 23.63 20.58
N HIS A 56 -6.97 22.76 20.21
CA HIS A 56 -6.54 21.66 21.08
C HIS A 56 -5.26 21.94 21.87
N PHE A 57 -4.39 22.82 21.38
CA PHE A 57 -3.05 23.05 21.96
C PHE A 57 -2.83 24.45 22.54
N ASP A 58 -3.91 25.17 22.88
CA ASP A 58 -3.86 26.47 23.56
C ASP A 58 -2.96 27.51 22.85
N ALA A 59 -2.92 27.47 21.52
CA ALA A 59 -2.03 28.29 20.71
C ALA A 59 -2.27 29.79 20.94
N ALA A 60 -3.50 30.20 21.23
CA ALA A 60 -3.84 31.60 21.51
C ALA A 60 -3.11 32.13 22.76
N SER A 61 -3.06 31.33 23.83
CA SER A 61 -2.36 31.69 25.06
C SER A 61 -0.85 31.68 24.88
N LEU A 62 -0.31 30.69 24.16
CA LEU A 62 1.14 30.56 23.93
C LEU A 62 1.72 31.66 23.04
N THR A 63 0.96 32.07 22.02
CA THR A 63 1.38 33.10 21.05
C THR A 63 0.97 34.52 21.46
N GLY A 64 0.01 34.67 22.37
CA GLY A 64 -0.60 35.97 22.69
C GLY A 64 -1.46 36.53 21.55
N ILE A 65 -1.85 35.70 20.58
CA ILE A 65 -2.66 36.10 19.42
C ILE A 65 -4.07 35.53 19.58
N PRO A 66 -5.14 36.34 19.38
CA PRO A 66 -6.51 35.85 19.45
C PRO A 66 -6.77 34.66 18.51
N GLU A 67 -7.55 33.69 18.98
CA GLU A 67 -7.89 32.48 18.24
C GLU A 67 -8.49 32.78 16.85
N SER A 68 -9.34 33.80 16.75
CA SER A 68 -9.94 34.22 15.48
C SER A 68 -8.90 34.67 14.45
N GLU A 69 -7.83 35.34 14.90
CA GLU A 69 -6.71 35.76 14.08
C GLU A 69 -5.83 34.56 13.68
N LEU A 70 -5.59 33.61 14.58
CA LEU A 70 -4.87 32.37 14.27
C LEU A 70 -5.63 31.51 13.25
N LYS A 71 -6.95 31.37 13.37
CA LYS A 71 -7.79 30.67 12.38
C LYS A 71 -7.83 31.40 11.04
N ARG A 72 -7.81 32.74 11.03
CA ARG A 72 -7.63 33.53 9.80
C ARG A 72 -6.27 33.22 9.17
N ALA A 73 -5.22 33.18 9.98
CA ALA A 73 -3.88 32.88 9.54
C ALA A 73 -3.74 31.46 8.97
N ASN A 74 -4.36 30.46 9.59
CA ASN A 74 -4.40 29.08 9.07
C ASN A 74 -4.97 29.00 7.66
N ARG A 75 -6.07 29.69 7.38
CA ARG A 75 -6.64 29.76 6.03
C ARG A 75 -5.66 30.35 5.02
N GLU A 76 -4.89 31.35 5.44
CA GLU A 76 -3.87 31.98 4.59
C GLU A 76 -2.64 31.08 4.40
N LEU A 77 -2.24 30.34 5.44
CA LEU A 77 -1.18 29.33 5.39
C LEU A 77 -1.52 28.18 4.41
N VAL A 78 -2.76 27.69 4.46
CA VAL A 78 -3.25 26.68 3.49
C VAL A 78 -3.23 27.23 2.06
N ARG A 79 -3.70 28.45 1.84
CA ARG A 79 -3.63 29.11 0.51
C ARG A 79 -2.19 29.28 0.06
N TYR A 80 -1.30 29.67 0.95
CA TYR A 80 0.12 29.80 0.68
C TYR A 80 0.72 28.49 0.18
N PHE A 81 0.40 27.34 0.76
CA PHE A 81 0.90 26.07 0.24
C PHE A 81 0.39 25.74 -1.19
N ALA A 82 -0.75 26.29 -1.59
CA ALA A 82 -1.36 26.05 -2.90
C ALA A 82 -0.96 27.07 -4.00
N ASP A 83 -0.49 28.28 -3.64
CA ASP A 83 -0.20 29.34 -4.59
C ASP A 83 1.29 29.43 -5.01
N ASP A 84 1.68 30.50 -5.71
CA ASP A 84 3.03 30.73 -6.24
C ASP A 84 3.93 31.68 -5.42
N ARG A 85 3.47 32.17 -4.26
CA ARG A 85 4.29 33.02 -3.40
C ARG A 85 5.52 32.26 -2.90
N ARG A 86 6.69 32.89 -2.92
CA ARG A 86 7.93 32.24 -2.42
C ARG A 86 8.02 32.21 -0.90
N LEU A 87 7.51 33.25 -0.24
CA LEU A 87 7.56 33.42 1.20
C LEU A 87 6.18 33.79 1.71
N LEU A 88 5.81 33.28 2.89
CA LEU A 88 4.61 33.71 3.59
C LEU A 88 4.93 34.98 4.40
N GLN A 89 4.32 36.09 4.00
CA GLN A 89 4.31 37.32 4.78
C GLN A 89 2.89 37.53 5.26
N LEU A 90 2.69 37.40 6.57
CA LEU A 90 1.38 37.46 7.20
C LEU A 90 1.49 38.23 8.51
N GLU A 91 0.75 39.32 8.59
CA GLU A 91 0.55 40.06 9.82
C GLU A 91 -0.75 39.65 10.49
N VAL A 92 -0.75 39.67 11.81
CA VAL A 92 -1.87 39.37 12.70
C VAL A 92 -2.01 40.48 13.75
N THR A 93 -3.21 40.66 14.26
CA THR A 93 -3.44 41.53 15.41
C THR A 93 -3.25 40.74 16.69
N ASP A 94 -2.32 41.16 17.56
CA ASP A 94 -2.11 40.52 18.86
C ASP A 94 -3.21 40.88 19.88
N ALA A 95 -3.16 40.28 21.08
CA ALA A 95 -4.12 40.55 22.15
C ALA A 95 -4.09 42.01 22.66
N THR A 96 -3.04 42.77 22.36
CA THR A 96 -2.92 44.20 22.70
C THR A 96 -3.46 45.13 21.60
N GLY A 97 -3.87 44.56 20.46
CA GLY A 97 -4.37 45.31 19.30
C GLY A 97 -3.26 45.77 18.34
N GLN A 98 -2.02 45.31 18.52
CA GLN A 98 -0.91 45.68 17.63
C GLN A 98 -0.80 44.72 16.45
N GLN A 99 -0.46 45.28 15.29
CA GLN A 99 -0.14 44.50 14.09
C GLN A 99 1.30 44.00 14.20
N VAL A 100 1.47 42.68 14.22
CA VAL A 100 2.77 42.02 14.33
C VAL A 100 2.93 40.94 13.25
N PRO A 101 4.14 40.67 12.77
CA PRO A 101 4.37 39.52 11.90
C PRO A 101 4.07 38.23 12.67
N LEU A 102 3.26 37.34 12.08
CA LEU A 102 2.95 36.07 12.72
C LEU A 102 4.19 35.17 12.84
N PHE A 103 5.02 35.16 11.80
CA PHE A 103 6.20 34.31 11.73
C PHE A 103 7.46 35.15 11.62
N THR A 104 8.50 34.73 12.31
CA THR A 104 9.85 35.28 12.16
C THR A 104 10.44 34.94 10.78
N PRO A 105 11.52 35.62 10.35
CA PRO A 105 12.20 35.27 9.11
C PRO A 105 12.67 33.81 9.02
N VAL A 106 13.05 33.20 10.16
CA VAL A 106 13.47 31.80 10.24
C VAL A 106 12.29 30.87 9.96
N GLU A 107 11.15 31.12 10.59
CA GLU A 107 9.92 30.35 10.40
C GLU A 107 9.38 30.50 8.97
N THR A 108 9.36 31.72 8.43
CA THR A 108 8.96 31.97 7.04
C THR A 108 9.86 31.24 6.04
N ALA A 109 11.17 31.19 6.28
CA ALA A 109 12.09 30.44 5.45
C ALA A 109 11.86 28.92 5.56
N HIS A 110 11.63 28.40 6.77
CA HIS A 110 11.28 26.99 6.97
C HIS A 110 9.96 26.63 6.27
N LEU A 111 8.93 27.47 6.34
CA LEU A 111 7.67 27.28 5.62
C LEU A 111 7.85 27.26 4.09
N ALA A 112 8.83 27.99 3.56
CA ALA A 112 9.20 27.91 2.14
C ALA A 112 9.84 26.56 1.79
N ASP A 113 10.69 26.00 2.65
CA ASP A 113 11.23 24.65 2.49
C ASP A 113 10.11 23.59 2.53
N VAL A 114 9.17 23.71 3.48
CA VAL A 114 7.99 22.83 3.58
C VAL A 114 7.15 22.94 2.30
N LYS A 115 6.91 24.15 1.79
CA LYS A 115 6.17 24.36 0.53
C LYS A 115 6.86 23.68 -0.66
N ALA A 116 8.19 23.78 -0.76
CA ALA A 116 8.95 23.10 -1.81
C ALA A 116 8.83 21.57 -1.70
N LEU A 117 8.93 21.03 -0.48
CA LEU A 117 8.72 19.61 -0.22
C LEU A 117 7.31 19.15 -0.61
N LEU A 118 6.26 19.88 -0.21
CA LEU A 118 4.88 19.55 -0.57
C LEU A 118 4.64 19.58 -2.07
N ARG A 119 5.26 20.52 -2.80
CA ARG A 119 5.21 20.53 -4.28
C ARG A 119 5.83 19.28 -4.88
N TRP A 120 6.97 18.83 -4.35
CA TRP A 120 7.61 17.59 -4.80
C TRP A 120 6.76 16.36 -4.46
N VAL A 121 6.23 16.26 -3.23
CA VAL A 121 5.31 15.20 -2.80
C VAL A 121 4.07 15.15 -3.70
N ASN A 122 3.49 16.29 -4.04
CA ASN A 122 2.34 16.37 -4.95
C ASN A 122 2.69 15.91 -6.38
N ALA A 123 3.89 16.24 -6.89
CA ALA A 123 4.35 15.75 -8.18
C ALA A 123 4.52 14.22 -8.18
N VAL A 124 5.11 13.66 -7.12
CA VAL A 124 5.24 12.20 -6.93
C VAL A 124 3.87 11.52 -6.83
N GLN A 125 2.91 12.14 -6.14
CA GLN A 125 1.54 11.66 -6.04
C GLN A 125 0.86 11.57 -7.41
N VAL A 126 0.96 12.64 -8.21
CA VAL A 126 0.39 12.69 -9.57
C VAL A 126 1.06 11.68 -10.49
N ALA A 127 2.39 11.57 -10.44
CA ALA A 127 3.13 10.58 -11.23
C ALA A 127 2.75 9.14 -10.85
N SER A 128 2.60 8.86 -9.56
CA SER A 128 2.19 7.53 -9.06
C SER A 128 0.76 7.20 -9.47
N LEU A 129 -0.16 8.18 -9.41
CA LEU A 129 -1.53 8.02 -9.89
C LEU A 129 -1.57 7.71 -11.39
N ALA A 130 -0.88 8.52 -12.19
CA ALA A 130 -0.79 8.33 -13.64
C ALA A 130 -0.23 6.94 -13.98
N TYR A 131 0.82 6.52 -13.27
CA TYR A 131 1.41 5.20 -13.44
C TYR A 131 0.46 4.06 -13.08
N VAL A 132 -0.19 4.12 -11.91
CA VAL A 132 -1.15 3.10 -11.45
C VAL A 132 -2.29 2.95 -12.46
N LEU A 133 -2.86 4.07 -12.93
CA LEU A 133 -3.92 4.06 -13.93
C LEU A 133 -3.43 3.49 -15.27
N ALA A 134 -2.27 3.96 -15.76
CA ALA A 134 -1.69 3.47 -17.01
C ALA A 134 -1.37 1.97 -16.95
N TYR A 135 -0.82 1.47 -15.85
CA TYR A 135 -0.55 0.05 -15.65
C TYR A 135 -1.83 -0.78 -15.74
N VAL A 136 -2.90 -0.37 -15.04
CA VAL A 136 -4.19 -1.07 -15.07
C VAL A 136 -4.79 -1.08 -16.48
N VAL A 137 -4.81 0.07 -17.15
CA VAL A 137 -5.39 0.20 -18.49
C VAL A 137 -4.58 -0.58 -19.53
N LEU A 138 -3.26 -0.39 -19.58
CA LEU A 138 -2.42 -0.99 -20.60
C LEU A 138 -2.37 -2.52 -20.47
N VAL A 139 -2.14 -3.04 -19.25
CA VAL A 139 -1.92 -4.48 -19.05
C VAL A 139 -3.23 -5.28 -19.09
N TYR A 140 -4.29 -4.78 -18.46
CA TYR A 140 -5.52 -5.55 -18.24
C TYR A 140 -6.66 -5.19 -19.20
N VAL A 141 -6.75 -3.93 -19.63
CA VAL A 141 -7.84 -3.49 -20.52
C VAL A 141 -7.43 -3.61 -21.99
N TRP A 142 -6.28 -3.04 -22.36
CA TRP A 142 -5.82 -2.99 -23.74
C TRP A 142 -5.12 -4.28 -24.15
N ALA A 143 -3.97 -4.60 -23.55
CA ALA A 143 -3.19 -5.78 -23.94
C ALA A 143 -3.90 -7.10 -23.57
N ARG A 144 -4.76 -7.06 -22.54
CA ARG A 144 -5.48 -8.24 -22.00
C ARG A 144 -4.52 -9.40 -21.67
N GLU A 145 -3.29 -9.06 -21.31
CA GLU A 145 -2.21 -10.02 -21.05
C GLU A 145 -2.27 -10.58 -19.63
N GLY A 146 -2.94 -9.88 -18.71
CA GLY A 146 -3.11 -10.26 -17.32
C GLY A 146 -4.53 -10.67 -16.97
N SER A 147 -4.66 -11.58 -16.02
CA SER A 147 -5.95 -11.92 -15.42
C SER A 147 -6.24 -10.98 -14.24
N VAL A 148 -7.52 -10.75 -13.92
CA VAL A 148 -7.91 -10.00 -12.70
C VAL A 148 -7.32 -10.63 -11.43
N ARG A 149 -7.04 -11.94 -11.47
CA ARG A 149 -6.31 -12.69 -10.43
C ARG A 149 -4.89 -12.17 -10.23
N ASP A 150 -4.17 -11.83 -11.31
CA ASP A 150 -2.80 -11.29 -11.24
C ASP A 150 -2.81 -9.89 -10.61
N LEU A 151 -3.78 -9.04 -10.98
CA LEU A 151 -3.95 -7.71 -10.40
C LEU A 151 -4.26 -7.79 -8.90
N ALA A 152 -5.20 -8.65 -8.51
CA ALA A 152 -5.53 -8.89 -7.12
C ALA A 152 -4.30 -9.37 -6.31
N GLY A 153 -3.47 -10.24 -6.89
CA GLY A 153 -2.20 -10.65 -6.29
C GLY A 153 -1.22 -9.48 -6.13
N ALA A 154 -1.09 -8.62 -7.13
CA ALA A 154 -0.23 -7.43 -7.06
C ALA A 154 -0.69 -6.45 -5.98
N VAL A 155 -2.00 -6.22 -5.83
CA VAL A 155 -2.57 -5.38 -4.77
C VAL A 155 -2.30 -5.96 -3.38
N VAL A 156 -2.40 -7.28 -3.20
CA VAL A 156 -2.03 -7.93 -1.94
C VAL A 156 -0.55 -7.73 -1.63
N TRP A 157 0.34 -7.87 -2.61
CA TRP A 157 1.77 -7.60 -2.41
C TRP A 157 2.06 -6.12 -2.12
N SER A 158 1.35 -5.17 -2.75
CA SER A 158 1.39 -3.76 -2.37
C SER A 158 1.01 -3.54 -0.91
N ALA A 159 -0.05 -4.20 -0.44
CA ALA A 159 -0.48 -4.09 0.94
C ALA A 159 0.59 -4.64 1.89
N VAL A 160 1.16 -5.82 1.61
CA VAL A 160 2.26 -6.40 2.40
C VAL A 160 3.47 -5.45 2.46
N ALA A 161 3.89 -4.89 1.33
CA ALA A 161 4.97 -3.90 1.28
C ALA A 161 4.62 -2.65 2.10
N THR A 162 3.36 -2.20 2.07
CA THR A 162 2.89 -1.06 2.87
C THR A 162 2.96 -1.36 4.37
N TYR A 163 2.46 -2.52 4.82
CA TYR A 163 2.53 -2.92 6.22
C TYR A 163 3.97 -3.04 6.71
N ALA A 164 4.86 -3.61 5.90
CA ALA A 164 6.27 -3.72 6.25
C ALA A 164 6.91 -2.33 6.44
N LEU A 165 6.73 -1.44 5.45
CA LEU A 165 7.32 -0.11 5.47
C LEU A 165 6.73 0.79 6.57
N LEU A 166 5.41 0.96 6.57
CA LEU A 166 4.74 1.85 7.52
C LEU A 166 4.66 1.26 8.92
N GLY A 167 4.63 -0.06 9.06
CA GLY A 167 4.72 -0.73 10.36
C GLY A 167 6.08 -0.50 11.01
N ALA A 168 7.17 -0.60 10.26
CA ALA A 168 8.50 -0.28 10.76
C ALA A 168 8.66 1.21 11.13
N ALA A 169 8.20 2.12 10.26
CA ALA A 169 8.22 3.55 10.53
C ALA A 169 7.36 3.92 11.76
N GLY A 170 6.15 3.37 11.86
CA GLY A 170 5.25 3.56 12.98
C GLY A 170 5.82 3.01 14.29
N ALA A 171 6.47 1.85 14.27
CA ALA A 171 7.14 1.31 15.45
C ALA A 171 8.28 2.21 15.95
N MET A 172 9.07 2.80 15.04
CA MET A 172 10.11 3.76 15.40
C MET A 172 9.51 5.03 16.02
N ALA A 173 8.43 5.56 15.43
CA ALA A 173 7.73 6.73 15.95
C ALA A 173 7.12 6.47 17.35
N LEU A 174 6.54 5.29 17.58
CA LEU A 174 5.98 4.90 18.88
C LEU A 174 7.04 4.65 19.96
N ALA A 175 8.26 4.26 19.58
CA ALA A 175 9.36 4.07 20.52
C ALA A 175 9.95 5.40 21.02
N GLY A 176 9.77 6.49 20.27
CA GLY A 176 10.21 7.83 20.65
C GLY A 176 9.99 8.81 19.51
N PHE A 177 8.96 9.65 19.64
CA PHE A 177 8.55 10.54 18.55
C PHE A 177 9.55 11.70 18.34
N ASP A 178 10.12 12.27 19.41
CA ASP A 178 11.09 13.38 19.27
C ASP A 178 12.27 12.99 18.36
N ALA A 179 12.88 11.82 18.64
CA ALA A 179 14.02 11.31 17.88
C ALA A 179 13.63 10.90 16.44
N PHE A 180 12.42 10.36 16.26
CA PHE A 180 11.89 10.07 14.93
C PHE A 180 11.68 11.36 14.13
N TRP A 181 11.07 12.37 14.74
CA TRP A 181 10.77 13.66 14.14
C TRP A 181 12.04 14.40 13.76
N GLU A 182 13.05 14.41 14.63
CA GLU A 182 14.35 15.01 14.34
C GLU A 182 15.04 14.35 13.13
N ARG A 183 15.11 13.01 13.12
CA ARG A 183 15.72 12.25 12.01
C ARG A 183 14.97 12.45 10.70
N LEU A 184 13.64 12.56 10.76
CA LEU A 184 12.82 12.87 9.60
C LEU A 184 13.19 14.26 9.04
N HIS A 185 13.33 15.28 9.90
CA HIS A 185 13.74 16.61 9.47
C HIS A 185 15.13 16.63 8.85
N GLN A 186 16.10 15.94 9.46
CA GLN A 186 17.45 15.80 8.93
C GLN A 186 17.49 15.08 7.56
N ALA A 187 16.56 14.16 7.32
CA ALA A 187 16.45 13.47 6.04
C ALA A 187 15.80 14.34 4.94
N LEU A 188 14.89 15.24 5.32
CA LEU A 188 14.11 16.08 4.41
C LEU A 188 14.76 17.43 4.11
N PHE A 189 15.49 17.99 5.08
CA PHE A 189 16.05 19.34 5.03
C PHE A 189 17.57 19.31 5.24
N ARG A 190 18.28 20.15 4.48
CA ARG A 190 19.75 20.26 4.52
C ARG A 190 20.26 21.45 5.35
N ASN A 191 19.38 22.02 6.17
CA ASN A 191 19.63 23.19 7.01
C ASN A 191 18.96 22.99 8.39
N ASP A 192 19.11 23.95 9.29
CA ASP A 192 18.56 23.90 10.66
C ASP A 192 17.35 24.83 10.88
N LEU A 193 16.72 25.37 9.82
CA LEU A 193 15.61 26.33 9.94
C LEU A 193 14.36 25.72 10.61
N TRP A 194 14.26 24.39 10.63
CA TRP A 194 13.19 23.64 11.29
C TRP A 194 13.39 23.51 12.81
N ARG A 195 14.56 23.86 13.35
CA ARG A 195 14.84 23.83 14.80
C ARG A 195 14.28 25.07 15.48
N LEU A 196 12.99 25.03 15.77
CA LEU A 196 12.25 26.16 16.35
C LEU A 196 12.23 26.09 17.88
N ASP A 197 12.59 27.19 18.52
CA ASP A 197 12.39 27.46 19.95
C ASP A 197 10.91 27.68 20.32
N PRO A 198 10.28 26.80 21.14
CA PRO A 198 8.90 26.94 21.60
C PRO A 198 8.63 28.18 22.46
N ALA A 199 9.66 28.81 23.03
CA ALA A 199 9.51 30.05 23.79
C ALA A 199 9.43 31.30 22.91
N ARG A 200 9.73 31.19 21.60
CA ARG A 200 9.91 32.35 20.72
C ARG A 200 9.19 32.26 19.37
N HIS A 201 8.99 31.05 18.86
CA HIS A 201 8.48 30.84 17.51
C HIS A 201 7.02 30.40 17.55
N HIS A 202 6.15 31.20 16.93
CA HIS A 202 4.71 30.93 16.89
C HIS A 202 4.37 29.66 16.10
N LEU A 203 5.14 29.27 15.10
CA LEU A 203 4.86 28.10 14.27
C LEU A 203 4.86 26.80 15.07
N ILE A 204 5.83 26.62 15.98
CA ILE A 204 5.88 25.43 16.85
C ILE A 204 4.90 25.53 18.03
N GLN A 205 4.54 26.75 18.46
CA GLN A 205 3.46 26.94 19.44
C GLN A 205 2.09 26.61 18.84
N MET A 206 1.87 26.94 17.56
CA MET A 206 0.64 26.64 16.83
C MET A 206 0.55 25.17 16.43
N PHE A 207 1.67 24.54 16.07
CA PHE A 207 1.74 23.15 15.61
C PHE A 207 2.80 22.39 16.40
N PRO A 208 2.52 22.09 17.70
CA PRO A 208 3.48 21.43 18.56
C PRO A 208 3.77 20.00 18.09
N GLU A 209 4.78 19.37 18.69
CA GLU A 209 5.18 18.02 18.34
C GLU A 209 4.02 17.01 18.42
N GLU A 210 3.18 17.12 19.46
CA GLU A 210 2.03 16.23 19.65
C GLU A 210 0.99 16.34 18.53
N PHE A 211 0.79 17.55 17.96
CA PHE A 211 -0.02 17.72 16.77
C PHE A 211 0.54 16.89 15.61
N TRP A 212 1.86 16.98 15.36
CA TRP A 212 2.50 16.25 14.26
C TRP A 212 2.50 14.74 14.47
N PHE A 213 2.62 14.26 15.72
CA PHE A 213 2.44 12.84 16.04
C PHE A 213 1.06 12.35 15.59
N GLN A 214 0.01 13.09 15.96
CA GLN A 214 -1.36 12.75 15.59
C GLN A 214 -1.58 12.80 14.07
N MET A 215 -0.99 13.77 13.36
CA MET A 215 -1.09 13.88 11.90
C MET A 215 -0.37 12.71 11.20
N VAL A 216 0.82 12.33 11.66
CA VAL A 216 1.54 11.14 11.16
C VAL A 216 0.72 9.88 11.42
N ALA A 217 0.19 9.72 12.63
CA ALA A 217 -0.65 8.57 12.98
C ALA A 217 -1.91 8.49 12.10
N LEU A 218 -2.53 9.63 11.80
CA LEU A 218 -3.71 9.70 10.92
C LEU A 218 -3.38 9.27 9.48
N VAL A 219 -2.28 9.77 8.91
CA VAL A 219 -1.85 9.40 7.55
C VAL A 219 -1.48 7.92 7.48
N VAL A 220 -0.72 7.42 8.46
CA VAL A 220 -0.32 6.00 8.52
C VAL A 220 -1.54 5.12 8.73
N GLY A 221 -2.38 5.41 9.72
CA GLY A 221 -3.58 4.64 10.03
C GLY A 221 -4.57 4.62 8.87
N GLY A 222 -4.83 5.77 8.23
CA GLY A 222 -5.69 5.88 7.06
C GLY A 222 -5.14 5.09 5.86
N THR A 223 -3.82 5.14 5.63
CA THR A 223 -3.18 4.35 4.57
C THR A 223 -3.31 2.85 4.83
N LEU A 224 -3.02 2.40 6.06
CA LEU A 224 -3.13 1.00 6.44
C LEU A 224 -4.58 0.50 6.35
N ALA A 225 -5.55 1.30 6.78
CA ALA A 225 -6.97 0.97 6.66
C ALA A 225 -7.40 0.81 5.20
N LEU A 226 -7.03 1.75 4.32
CA LEU A 226 -7.33 1.66 2.88
C LEU A 226 -6.68 0.42 2.25
N MET A 227 -5.41 0.15 2.56
CA MET A 227 -4.72 -1.05 2.06
C MET A 227 -5.34 -2.34 2.60
N THR A 228 -5.85 -2.34 3.83
CA THR A 228 -6.59 -3.47 4.40
C THR A 228 -7.83 -3.77 3.56
N VAL A 229 -8.61 -2.74 3.20
CA VAL A 229 -9.82 -2.89 2.37
C VAL A 229 -9.45 -3.41 0.99
N LEU A 230 -8.45 -2.81 0.33
CA LEU A 230 -8.02 -3.22 -1.01
C LEU A 230 -7.49 -4.67 -1.03
N ALA A 231 -6.69 -5.05 -0.04
CA ALA A 231 -6.19 -6.42 0.12
C ALA A 231 -7.33 -7.40 0.46
N GLY A 232 -8.25 -7.02 1.35
CA GLY A 232 -9.40 -7.84 1.73
C GLY A 232 -10.31 -8.15 0.54
N LEU A 233 -10.64 -7.13 -0.27
CA LEU A 233 -11.40 -7.30 -1.51
C LEU A 233 -10.66 -8.19 -2.51
N SER A 234 -9.35 -7.99 -2.66
CA SER A 234 -8.50 -8.80 -3.54
C SER A 234 -8.46 -10.26 -3.09
N LEU A 235 -8.26 -10.53 -1.79
CA LEU A 235 -8.26 -11.87 -1.22
C LEU A 235 -9.63 -12.56 -1.32
N ALA A 236 -10.72 -11.82 -1.06
CA ALA A 236 -12.08 -12.33 -1.22
C ALA A 236 -12.34 -12.73 -2.67
N TYR A 237 -11.96 -11.89 -3.65
CA TYR A 237 -12.02 -12.24 -5.07
C TYR A 237 -11.20 -13.50 -5.37
N LEU A 238 -9.95 -13.57 -4.91
CA LEU A 238 -9.08 -14.73 -5.10
C LEU A 238 -9.62 -16.01 -4.48
N TRP A 239 -10.41 -15.91 -3.41
CA TRP A 239 -11.09 -17.02 -2.75
C TRP A 239 -12.35 -17.47 -3.50
N LEU A 240 -13.20 -16.52 -3.92
CA LEU A 240 -14.43 -16.79 -4.70
C LEU A 240 -14.13 -17.32 -6.10
N ALA A 241 -13.05 -16.83 -6.73
CA ALA A 241 -12.63 -17.25 -8.07
C ALA A 241 -11.78 -18.53 -8.06
N ARG A 242 -11.71 -19.28 -6.95
CA ARG A 242 -11.06 -20.60 -6.93
C ARG A 242 -11.93 -21.59 -7.72
N PRO A 243 -11.35 -22.38 -8.64
CA PRO A 243 -12.09 -23.50 -9.23
C PRO A 243 -12.64 -24.36 -8.09
N ARG A 244 -13.95 -24.60 -8.06
CA ARG A 244 -14.50 -25.64 -7.20
C ARG A 244 -13.79 -26.93 -7.57
N ARG A 245 -13.13 -27.54 -6.59
CA ARG A 245 -12.56 -28.88 -6.77
C ARG A 245 -13.77 -29.79 -6.86
N ASP A 246 -14.24 -30.06 -8.08
CA ASP A 246 -15.37 -30.95 -8.31
C ASP A 246 -14.90 -32.37 -7.99
N TRP A 247 -15.04 -32.75 -6.72
CA TRP A 247 -14.83 -34.11 -6.21
C TRP A 247 -15.83 -35.11 -6.82
N MET A 248 -16.75 -34.66 -7.68
CA MET A 248 -17.66 -35.50 -8.47
C MET A 248 -17.01 -36.09 -9.74
N GLU A 249 -15.81 -35.65 -10.13
CA GLU A 249 -15.03 -36.24 -11.24
C GLU A 249 -13.88 -37.15 -10.74
N ALA A 250 -13.95 -37.66 -9.51
CA ALA A 250 -13.11 -38.80 -9.16
C ALA A 250 -13.50 -39.97 -10.09
N PRO A 251 -12.58 -40.53 -10.90
CA PRO A 251 -12.91 -41.70 -11.71
C PRO A 251 -13.48 -42.77 -10.79
N LEU A 252 -14.69 -43.25 -11.09
CA LEU A 252 -15.23 -44.43 -10.41
C LEU A 252 -14.17 -45.53 -10.51
N PRO A 253 -13.91 -46.31 -9.44
CA PRO A 253 -13.03 -47.45 -9.52
C PRO A 253 -13.44 -48.28 -10.74
N GLN A 254 -12.54 -48.47 -11.71
CA GLN A 254 -12.81 -49.33 -12.85
C GLN A 254 -13.30 -50.67 -12.31
N GLU A 255 -14.45 -51.15 -12.79
CA GLU A 255 -14.93 -52.50 -12.49
C GLU A 255 -13.78 -53.48 -12.66
N ALA A 256 -13.52 -54.28 -11.62
CA ALA A 256 -12.48 -55.29 -11.66
C ALA A 256 -12.68 -56.20 -12.88
N PRO A 257 -11.60 -56.59 -13.59
CA PRO A 257 -11.73 -57.41 -14.78
C PRO A 257 -12.51 -58.69 -14.48
N THR A 258 -13.51 -58.98 -15.33
CA THR A 258 -14.37 -60.16 -15.21
C THR A 258 -13.50 -61.42 -15.11
N PRO A 259 -13.70 -62.28 -14.10
CA PRO A 259 -12.90 -63.49 -13.97
C PRO A 259 -13.09 -64.38 -15.22
N PRO A 260 -12.03 -65.07 -15.67
CA PRO A 260 -12.06 -65.86 -16.89
C PRO A 260 -13.14 -66.94 -16.79
N GLN A 261 -14.00 -67.03 -17.81
CA GLN A 261 -15.00 -68.08 -17.89
C GLN A 261 -14.31 -69.43 -18.11
N VAL A 262 -14.48 -70.33 -17.14
CA VAL A 262 -14.01 -71.72 -17.23
C VAL A 262 -14.82 -72.43 -18.32
N PRO A 263 -14.19 -72.98 -19.37
CA PRO A 263 -14.90 -73.77 -20.36
C PRO A 263 -15.45 -75.05 -19.72
N ALA A 264 -16.73 -75.33 -19.93
CA ALA A 264 -17.34 -76.59 -19.53
C ALA A 264 -16.75 -77.76 -20.34
N GLY A 265 -16.15 -78.72 -19.62
CA GLY A 265 -16.07 -80.14 -19.96
C GLY A 265 -15.54 -80.53 -21.34
N GLY A 266 -14.25 -80.89 -21.41
CA GLY A 266 -13.68 -81.77 -22.44
C GLY A 266 -13.26 -83.12 -21.81
N PRO A 267 -13.33 -84.25 -22.53
CA PRO A 267 -13.39 -85.58 -21.94
C PRO A 267 -12.05 -86.04 -21.36
N VAL A 268 -12.15 -86.79 -20.27
CA VAL A 268 -11.06 -87.52 -19.61
C VAL A 268 -10.41 -88.48 -20.61
N ARG A 269 -9.08 -88.35 -20.78
CA ARG A 269 -8.24 -89.40 -21.36
C ARG A 269 -7.33 -89.95 -20.28
N GLU A 270 -7.49 -91.25 -20.03
CA GLU A 270 -6.55 -92.10 -19.32
C GLU A 270 -5.15 -92.03 -19.95
N GLY A 271 -4.11 -92.13 -19.11
CA GLY A 271 -2.77 -92.43 -19.61
C GLY A 271 -1.62 -92.02 -18.71
N LEU A 272 -1.25 -92.94 -17.82
CA LEU A 272 0.12 -93.38 -17.55
C LEU A 272 1.11 -92.45 -16.83
N GLU A 273 1.49 -92.97 -15.65
CA GLU A 273 2.87 -93.19 -15.18
C GLU A 273 3.74 -92.02 -14.69
N GLY A 274 4.37 -92.24 -13.54
CA GLY A 274 5.68 -91.68 -13.22
C GLY A 274 5.83 -91.09 -11.83
N SER A 275 6.20 -91.94 -10.86
CA SER A 275 6.62 -91.60 -9.48
C SER A 275 7.65 -90.46 -9.39
N PRO A 276 7.72 -89.78 -8.23
CA PRO A 276 8.98 -89.31 -7.69
C PRO A 276 9.31 -90.02 -6.37
N SER A 277 10.49 -90.61 -6.37
CA SER A 277 11.25 -91.03 -5.20
C SER A 277 11.52 -89.83 -4.27
N SER A 278 11.13 -89.94 -3.00
CA SER A 278 11.72 -89.16 -1.91
C SER A 278 12.51 -90.10 -1.00
N GLY A 279 13.82 -89.89 -0.97
CA GLY A 279 14.74 -90.52 -0.03
C GLY A 279 14.52 -89.97 1.38
N GLY A 280 14.57 -90.88 2.36
CA GLY A 280 14.60 -90.58 3.78
C GLY A 280 16.03 -90.46 4.32
N SER A 281 16.18 -89.55 5.28
CA SER A 281 16.98 -89.66 6.52
C SER A 281 18.30 -90.46 6.46
N SER A 282 19.43 -89.77 6.61
CA SER A 282 20.14 -89.55 7.89
C SER A 282 21.51 -88.93 7.66
#